data_AF-A0A9W8Y8N2-F1
#
_entry.id   AF-A0A9W8Y8N2-F1
#
_cell.length_a   1.000
_cell.length_b   1.000
_cell.length_c   1.000
_cell.angle_alpha   90.00
_cell.angle_beta   90.00
_cell.angle_gamma   90.00
#
_symmetry.space_group_name_H-M   'P 1'
#
loop_
_entity.id
_entity.type
_entity.pdbx_description
1 polymer ?
#
loop_
_entity_poly.entity_id
_entity_poly.type
_entity_poly.pdbx_seq_one_letter_code
_entity_poly.pdbx_strand_id
1 'polypeptide(L)'
;MHHASLLTLALALLSTASAYVIPVNQPDGLYSVRRSASGEEIHESLSIPTLRRDPTANTSPNPLNKRAWGHTYCGCGIGLDHGNTDAAVADLKAQLGDGQWINPGLSYYSIRGDVVAFVCNEDGNGPLKAWTDIITQAASQITNACGLYIAGSTGANTEFSIGSWTCTHQDPSYDYQNIDFSQTCTKMRFAFWAGVGLAGMELLNLTVFMYWWMDPKNTASQRLTQIKDFLTMNKTATTIPWDPNSTKFPTRKELPQIPGAPPEAAWVWGDNDYIGRLNLLTPTRVAAAAKEIRSGEIVPVNLPLNVPNQPAFGRETFKHEIKTLHEGVAYDDLYSLNTQSGTQWDGFRHFAHIPSGSFYNGTKGSDIVGPTANQKCSIHHWAEHGIAGRGVLLDYRGYAHKKGINYDPYDYYPISWQELYQCGKDQGIDIRPAAQGGDIKYGDMLFIRSGWKEAYDMKSDDDRSKAALRHGTGLDGEDGQRYAGLSQEQNILDWLHDCYFASVAGDAPSFEAWPSHEDYHLHEYILALWGMPLGEMLDLEKLAQTCREKNRWFFFFSSAPANCPGGVGSHVNGTAVF
;
A
#
# COMPACT_ATOMS: atom_id res chain seq x y z
N MET A 1 -65.37 -22.08 1.70
CA MET A 1 -66.02 -20.82 1.27
C MET A 1 -65.49 -19.73 2.17
N HIS A 2 -64.57 -18.92 1.63
CA HIS A 2 -64.78 -17.48 1.40
C HIS A 2 -64.84 -16.68 2.71
N HIS A 3 -63.80 -15.86 2.96
CA HIS A 3 -63.85 -14.38 2.79
C HIS A 3 -64.52 -13.73 4.01
N ALA A 4 -64.18 -12.55 4.48
CA ALA A 4 -63.16 -11.55 4.23
C ALA A 4 -63.41 -10.51 5.33
N SER A 5 -62.38 -9.78 5.76
CA SER A 5 -62.51 -8.36 6.14
C SER A 5 -61.11 -7.79 6.22
N LEU A 6 -60.53 -7.62 5.03
CA LEU A 6 -59.36 -6.81 4.78
C LEU A 6 -59.77 -5.34 4.80
N LEU A 7 -59.00 -4.59 5.60
CA LEU A 7 -58.75 -3.16 5.52
C LEU A 7 -59.07 -2.56 4.14
N THR A 8 -59.97 -1.60 4.12
CA THR A 8 -60.09 -0.64 3.03
C THR A 8 -59.89 0.76 3.59
N LEU A 9 -59.08 1.52 2.85
CA LEU A 9 -58.90 2.97 2.86
C LEU A 9 -58.00 3.60 3.94
N ALA A 10 -56.71 3.58 3.65
CA ALA A 10 -55.94 4.82 3.56
C ALA A 10 -55.16 4.84 2.22
N LEU A 11 -55.85 5.30 1.16
CA LEU A 11 -55.24 5.67 -0.12
C LEU A 11 -54.78 7.13 0.00
N ALA A 12 -53.50 7.40 -0.21
CA ALA A 12 -52.98 8.51 -1.04
C ALA A 12 -51.46 8.66 -0.84
N LEU A 13 -50.74 8.68 -1.97
CA LEU A 13 -49.30 8.96 -2.16
C LEU A 13 -48.34 7.77 -2.00
N LEU A 14 -48.52 6.74 -2.84
CA LEU A 14 -47.38 5.99 -3.38
C LEU A 14 -46.86 6.74 -4.62
N SER A 15 -45.90 7.65 -4.42
CA SER A 15 -45.03 8.06 -5.50
C SER A 15 -43.99 6.96 -5.71
N THR A 16 -44.11 6.27 -6.83
CA THR A 16 -43.14 5.31 -7.37
C THR A 16 -41.75 5.94 -7.50
N ALA A 17 -40.73 5.30 -6.95
CA ALA A 17 -39.34 5.47 -7.34
C ALA A 17 -38.76 4.04 -7.46
N SER A 18 -38.39 3.43 -8.61
CA SER A 18 -37.73 3.81 -9.88
C SER A 18 -36.26 3.37 -9.85
N ALA A 19 -36.07 2.07 -10.12
CA ALA A 19 -34.86 1.25 -10.02
C ALA A 19 -34.99 0.01 -10.93
N TYR A 20 -33.93 -0.57 -11.47
CA TYR A 20 -33.99 -1.93 -12.06
C TYR A 20 -33.00 -2.90 -11.44
N VAL A 21 -33.39 -4.14 -11.16
CA VAL A 21 -32.58 -5.14 -10.43
C VAL A 21 -31.90 -6.11 -11.39
N ILE A 22 -30.56 -6.18 -11.39
CA ILE A 22 -29.85 -7.22 -12.15
C ILE A 22 -30.12 -8.60 -11.51
N PRO A 23 -30.63 -9.59 -12.27
CA PRO A 23 -30.91 -10.91 -11.74
C PRO A 23 -29.67 -11.60 -11.17
N VAL A 24 -29.87 -12.38 -10.10
CA VAL A 24 -28.81 -13.20 -9.51
C VAL A 24 -28.30 -14.20 -10.56
N ASN A 25 -26.98 -14.28 -10.73
CA ASN A 25 -26.30 -15.08 -11.76
C ASN A 25 -26.55 -14.64 -13.22
N GLN A 26 -26.84 -13.35 -13.45
CA GLN A 26 -26.87 -12.82 -14.80
C GLN A 26 -25.51 -13.05 -15.49
N PRO A 27 -25.45 -13.77 -16.62
CA PRO A 27 -24.18 -14.03 -17.31
C PRO A 27 -23.53 -12.76 -17.85
N ASP A 28 -22.21 -12.79 -18.03
CA ASP A 28 -21.47 -11.75 -18.76
C ASP A 28 -22.11 -11.46 -20.12
N GLY A 29 -22.26 -10.18 -20.43
CA GLY A 29 -22.91 -9.74 -21.65
C GLY A 29 -23.55 -8.38 -21.53
N LEU A 30 -24.12 -7.94 -22.63
CA LEU A 30 -24.82 -6.67 -22.77
C LEU A 30 -26.33 -6.92 -22.73
N TYR A 31 -27.06 -6.07 -22.02
CA TYR A 31 -28.49 -6.22 -21.80
C TYR A 31 -29.24 -4.89 -21.93
N SER A 32 -30.46 -4.95 -22.43
CA SER A 32 -31.45 -3.88 -22.24
C SER A 32 -32.45 -4.25 -21.15
N VAL A 33 -32.85 -3.26 -20.36
CA VAL A 33 -33.90 -3.40 -19.36
C VAL A 33 -35.06 -2.49 -19.70
N ARG A 34 -36.26 -3.05 -19.70
CA ARG A 34 -37.51 -2.32 -19.86
C ARG A 34 -38.53 -2.79 -18.83
N ARG A 35 -39.44 -1.92 -18.44
CA ARG A 35 -40.60 -2.30 -17.62
C ARG A 35 -41.78 -2.72 -18.50
N SER A 36 -42.44 -3.80 -18.12
CA SER A 36 -43.71 -4.23 -18.70
C SER A 36 -44.86 -3.32 -18.25
N ALA A 37 -46.03 -3.44 -18.90
CA ALA A 37 -47.23 -2.71 -18.48
C ALA A 37 -47.72 -3.08 -17.07
N SER A 38 -47.30 -4.24 -16.53
CA SER A 38 -47.58 -4.68 -15.16
C SER A 38 -46.50 -4.25 -14.15
N GLY A 39 -45.47 -3.52 -14.58
CA GLY A 39 -44.38 -3.04 -13.73
C GLY A 39 -43.25 -4.04 -13.50
N GLU A 40 -43.23 -5.16 -14.24
CA GLU A 40 -42.18 -6.17 -14.16
C GLU A 40 -40.98 -5.80 -15.05
N GLU A 41 -39.77 -6.08 -14.59
CA GLU A 41 -38.53 -5.80 -15.32
C GLU A 41 -38.19 -6.93 -16.29
N ILE A 42 -37.98 -6.57 -17.56
CA ILE A 42 -37.63 -7.50 -18.63
C ILE A 42 -36.19 -7.20 -19.04
N HIS A 43 -35.30 -8.16 -18.78
CA HIS A 43 -33.88 -8.12 -19.13
C HIS A 43 -33.66 -8.92 -20.42
N GLU A 44 -33.33 -8.23 -21.51
CA GLU A 44 -33.13 -8.83 -22.83
C GLU A 44 -31.65 -8.77 -23.20
N SER A 45 -31.06 -9.93 -23.48
CA SER A 45 -29.65 -10.04 -23.90
C SER A 45 -29.48 -9.51 -25.33
N LEU A 46 -28.46 -8.68 -25.53
CA LEU A 46 -28.13 -8.07 -26.80
C LEU A 46 -26.85 -8.68 -27.37
N SER A 47 -26.83 -8.90 -28.68
CA SER A 47 -25.60 -9.29 -29.38
C SER A 47 -24.61 -8.12 -29.36
N ILE A 48 -23.40 -8.35 -28.85
CA ILE A 48 -22.31 -7.36 -28.89
C ILE A 48 -22.00 -7.06 -30.37
N PRO A 49 -22.23 -5.84 -30.87
CA PRO A 49 -21.91 -5.52 -32.25
C PRO A 49 -20.39 -5.69 -32.46
N THR A 50 -20.01 -6.44 -33.48
CA THR A 50 -18.61 -6.47 -33.91
C THR A 50 -18.22 -5.05 -34.31
N LEU A 51 -17.27 -4.45 -33.58
CA LEU A 51 -16.77 -3.10 -33.86
C LEU A 51 -16.32 -3.01 -35.32
N ARG A 52 -17.14 -2.44 -36.20
CA ARG A 52 -16.65 -1.90 -37.46
C ARG A 52 -15.83 -0.67 -37.09
N ARG A 53 -14.50 -0.77 -37.18
CA ARG A 53 -13.64 0.41 -37.31
C ARG A 53 -14.15 1.18 -38.53
N ASP A 54 -14.86 2.28 -38.31
CA ASP A 54 -15.03 3.28 -39.34
C ASP A 54 -13.67 4.00 -39.50
N PRO A 55 -12.98 3.89 -40.65
CA PRO A 55 -11.68 4.51 -40.86
C PRO A 55 -11.74 6.04 -40.97
N THR A 56 -12.93 6.65 -40.86
CA THR A 56 -13.14 8.07 -41.21
C THR A 56 -13.56 8.99 -40.06
N ALA A 57 -13.51 8.53 -38.80
CA ALA A 57 -13.70 9.41 -37.64
C ALA A 57 -12.50 10.36 -37.48
N ASN A 58 -12.57 11.47 -38.20
CA ASN A 58 -11.63 12.58 -38.21
C ASN A 58 -11.66 13.26 -36.83
N THR A 59 -10.73 12.93 -35.95
CA THR A 59 -10.58 13.55 -34.62
C THR A 59 -9.96 14.94 -34.77
N SER A 60 -10.77 15.91 -35.18
CA SER A 60 -10.45 17.31 -34.88
C SER A 60 -10.62 17.52 -33.37
N PRO A 61 -9.63 18.07 -32.66
CA PRO A 61 -9.78 18.42 -31.25
C PRO A 61 -10.80 19.54 -31.16
N ASN A 62 -12.04 19.20 -30.81
CA ASN A 62 -13.00 20.19 -30.40
C ASN A 62 -12.45 20.86 -29.12
N PRO A 63 -12.42 22.20 -29.04
CA PRO A 63 -11.94 22.89 -27.85
C PRO A 63 -12.76 22.42 -26.63
N LEU A 64 -12.03 22.06 -25.56
CA LEU A 64 -12.58 21.67 -24.26
C LEU A 64 -13.37 22.84 -23.67
N ASN A 65 -14.65 22.92 -24.01
CA ASN A 65 -15.56 23.82 -23.32
C ASN A 65 -15.81 23.26 -21.93
N LYS A 66 -15.30 23.96 -20.91
CA LYS A 66 -15.63 23.73 -19.51
C LYS A 66 -17.12 24.00 -19.30
N ARG A 67 -17.94 22.96 -19.43
CA ARG A 67 -19.30 22.96 -18.91
C ARG A 67 -19.26 22.10 -17.65
N ALA A 68 -19.60 22.68 -16.50
CA ALA A 68 -19.79 21.90 -15.29
C ALA A 68 -21.07 21.07 -15.49
N TRP A 69 -20.90 19.76 -15.68
CA TRP A 69 -22.00 18.82 -15.77
C TRP A 69 -22.04 18.00 -14.47
N GLY A 70 -23.12 18.15 -13.72
CA GLY A 70 -23.65 17.08 -12.88
C GLY A 70 -23.07 16.89 -11.48
N HIS A 71 -23.82 16.11 -10.68
CA HIS A 71 -23.38 15.59 -9.39
C HIS A 71 -22.70 14.23 -9.63
N THR A 72 -21.44 14.10 -9.23
CA THR A 72 -20.71 12.82 -9.28
C THR A 72 -20.79 12.14 -7.93
N TYR A 73 -21.17 10.86 -7.92
CA TYR A 73 -21.16 10.00 -6.74
C TYR A 73 -20.05 8.97 -6.88
N CYS A 74 -19.19 8.88 -5.87
CA CYS A 74 -18.10 7.91 -5.82
C CYS A 74 -18.56 6.76 -4.93
N GLY A 75 -18.81 5.58 -5.52
CA GLY A 75 -19.37 4.38 -4.90
C GLY A 75 -18.51 3.82 -3.78
N CYS A 76 -18.46 4.56 -2.66
CA CYS A 76 -17.68 4.30 -1.45
C CYS A 76 -16.16 4.10 -1.66
N GLY A 77 -15.60 4.46 -2.82
CA GLY A 77 -14.18 4.29 -3.12
C GLY A 77 -13.77 2.87 -3.52
N ILE A 78 -14.72 2.06 -4.00
CA ILE A 78 -14.47 0.67 -4.41
C ILE A 78 -13.62 0.64 -5.68
N GLY A 79 -12.50 -0.08 -5.64
CA GLY A 79 -11.69 -0.35 -6.82
C GLY A 79 -12.37 -1.37 -7.73
N LEU A 80 -12.36 -1.10 -9.03
CA LEU A 80 -12.86 -1.99 -10.07
C LEU A 80 -11.68 -2.71 -10.74
N ASP A 81 -11.88 -3.95 -11.21
CA ASP A 81 -10.89 -4.57 -12.10
C ASP A 81 -10.78 -3.77 -13.41
N HIS A 82 -9.55 -3.42 -13.79
CA HIS A 82 -9.31 -2.51 -14.91
C HIS A 82 -9.77 -3.11 -16.25
N GLY A 83 -9.46 -4.39 -16.49
CA GLY A 83 -9.78 -5.07 -17.74
C GLY A 83 -11.29 -5.28 -17.91
N ASN A 84 -11.96 -5.71 -16.85
CA ASN A 84 -13.41 -5.85 -16.78
C ASN A 84 -14.11 -4.50 -16.93
N THR A 85 -13.59 -3.45 -16.30
CA THR A 85 -14.15 -2.09 -16.42
C THR A 85 -14.06 -1.58 -17.85
N ASP A 86 -12.89 -1.69 -18.48
CA ASP A 86 -12.69 -1.23 -19.85
C ASP A 86 -13.55 -2.03 -20.82
N ALA A 87 -13.67 -3.35 -20.62
CA ALA A 87 -14.51 -4.21 -21.45
C ALA A 87 -16.01 -3.89 -21.27
N ALA A 88 -16.50 -3.68 -20.05
CA ALA A 88 -17.91 -3.35 -19.80
C ALA A 88 -18.28 -1.97 -20.36
N VAL A 89 -17.39 -0.98 -20.24
CA VAL A 89 -17.55 0.34 -20.85
C VAL A 89 -17.49 0.27 -22.37
N ALA A 90 -16.62 -0.57 -22.94
CA ALA A 90 -16.53 -0.78 -24.37
C ALA A 90 -17.82 -1.40 -24.95
N ASP A 91 -18.44 -2.35 -24.27
CA ASP A 91 -19.71 -2.95 -24.70
C ASP A 91 -20.84 -1.91 -24.73
N LEU A 92 -20.92 -1.07 -23.70
CA LEU A 92 -21.90 0.02 -23.68
C LEU A 92 -21.65 1.04 -24.79
N LYS A 93 -20.39 1.39 -25.05
CA LYS A 93 -20.02 2.28 -26.17
C LYS A 93 -20.43 1.67 -27.50
N ALA A 94 -20.20 0.38 -27.70
CA ALA A 94 -20.60 -0.33 -28.91
C ALA A 94 -22.14 -0.33 -29.08
N GLN A 95 -22.89 -0.44 -27.98
CA GLN A 95 -24.36 -0.39 -28.00
C GLN A 95 -24.93 0.98 -28.35
N LEU A 96 -24.33 2.05 -27.82
CA LEU A 96 -24.83 3.41 -28.05
C LEU A 96 -24.39 3.98 -29.40
N GLY A 97 -23.27 3.50 -29.93
CA GLY A 97 -22.71 3.91 -31.22
C GLY A 97 -22.67 5.43 -31.37
N ASP A 98 -22.94 5.91 -32.60
CA ASP A 98 -22.99 7.33 -32.92
C ASP A 98 -24.42 7.89 -32.80
N GLY A 99 -25.11 7.58 -31.69
CA GLY A 99 -26.36 8.27 -31.32
C GLY A 99 -27.61 7.40 -31.21
N GLN A 100 -27.57 6.37 -30.37
CA GLN A 100 -28.72 5.54 -30.01
C GLN A 100 -29.75 6.34 -29.20
N TRP A 101 -31.03 6.18 -29.52
CA TRP A 101 -32.12 6.73 -28.70
C TRP A 101 -32.43 5.78 -27.54
N ILE A 102 -32.36 6.33 -26.34
CA ILE A 102 -32.81 5.68 -25.11
C ILE A 102 -34.17 6.30 -24.77
N ASN A 103 -35.26 5.56 -24.94
CA ASN A 103 -36.59 6.04 -24.60
C ASN A 103 -36.78 6.07 -23.06
N PRO A 104 -37.72 6.87 -22.53
CA PRO A 104 -38.07 6.83 -21.12
C PRO A 104 -38.41 5.41 -20.67
N GLY A 105 -37.87 4.97 -19.53
CA GLY A 105 -38.04 3.62 -18.99
C GLY A 105 -37.22 2.53 -19.68
N LEU A 106 -36.28 2.90 -20.56
CA LEU A 106 -35.30 2.00 -21.16
C LEU A 106 -33.91 2.26 -20.57
N SER A 107 -33.23 1.19 -20.14
CA SER A 107 -31.85 1.24 -19.62
C SER A 107 -30.99 0.20 -20.31
N TYR A 108 -29.68 0.41 -20.34
CA TYR A 108 -28.70 -0.58 -20.80
C TYR A 108 -27.64 -0.83 -19.74
N TYR A 109 -27.18 -2.07 -19.62
CA TYR A 109 -26.01 -2.41 -18.80
C TYR A 109 -25.16 -3.50 -19.45
N SER A 110 -23.87 -3.51 -19.16
CA SER A 110 -22.95 -4.60 -19.50
C SER A 110 -22.32 -5.17 -18.23
N ILE A 111 -22.16 -6.49 -18.18
CA ILE A 111 -21.45 -7.23 -17.13
C ILE A 111 -20.19 -7.86 -17.73
N ARG A 112 -19.04 -7.63 -17.09
CA ARG A 112 -17.77 -8.30 -17.36
C ARG A 112 -17.14 -8.76 -16.07
N GLY A 113 -17.09 -10.07 -15.85
CA GLY A 113 -16.61 -10.65 -14.61
C GLY A 113 -17.37 -10.08 -13.41
N ASP A 114 -16.68 -9.30 -12.60
CA ASP A 114 -17.27 -8.63 -11.45
C ASP A 114 -17.68 -7.18 -11.72
N VAL A 115 -17.52 -6.60 -12.91
CA VAL A 115 -17.86 -5.18 -13.17
C VAL A 115 -19.15 -5.03 -13.96
N VAL A 116 -20.02 -4.12 -13.50
CA VAL A 116 -21.20 -3.66 -14.24
C VAL A 116 -20.96 -2.23 -14.71
N ALA A 117 -21.18 -1.94 -15.99
CA ALA A 117 -21.32 -0.58 -16.51
C ALA A 117 -22.77 -0.35 -16.93
N PHE A 118 -23.35 0.83 -16.68
CA PHE A 118 -24.76 1.08 -17.03
C PHE A 118 -25.08 2.51 -17.51
N VAL A 119 -26.26 2.66 -18.14
CA VAL A 119 -26.88 3.92 -18.54
C VAL A 119 -28.41 3.86 -18.34
N CYS A 120 -28.99 4.80 -17.57
CA CYS A 120 -30.46 4.93 -17.33
C CYS A 120 -31.06 6.17 -18.02
N ASN A 121 -32.24 6.04 -18.64
CA ASN A 121 -33.17 7.14 -18.95
C ASN A 121 -34.53 6.87 -18.30
N GLU A 122 -34.61 7.01 -16.98
CA GLU A 122 -35.77 6.56 -16.22
C GLU A 122 -36.90 7.60 -16.14
N ASP A 123 -36.57 8.84 -15.79
CA ASP A 123 -37.55 9.92 -15.57
C ASP A 123 -37.71 10.88 -16.77
N GLY A 124 -36.97 10.64 -17.86
CA GLY A 124 -36.87 11.54 -19.00
C GLY A 124 -38.21 12.08 -19.51
N ASN A 125 -38.37 13.41 -19.54
CA ASN A 125 -39.47 14.10 -20.26
C ASN A 125 -39.46 13.85 -21.81
N GLY A 126 -38.58 12.98 -22.31
CA GLY A 126 -38.52 12.53 -23.70
C GLY A 126 -37.37 11.54 -23.97
N PRO A 127 -37.29 10.99 -25.19
CA PRO A 127 -36.16 10.16 -25.62
C PRO A 127 -34.83 10.92 -25.51
N LEU A 128 -33.81 10.27 -24.99
CA LEU A 128 -32.45 10.81 -24.91
C LEU A 128 -31.59 10.19 -26.01
N LYS A 129 -30.84 11.02 -26.72
CA LYS A 129 -29.88 10.54 -27.72
C LYS A 129 -28.50 10.42 -27.09
N ALA A 130 -28.03 9.20 -26.89
CA ALA A 130 -26.77 8.92 -26.23
C ALA A 130 -25.68 8.57 -27.23
N TRP A 131 -24.49 9.15 -27.03
CA TRP A 131 -23.33 9.00 -27.91
C TRP A 131 -22.17 8.38 -27.12
N THR A 132 -21.26 7.71 -27.80
CA THR A 132 -19.98 7.21 -27.24
C THR A 132 -19.21 8.29 -26.47
N ASP A 133 -19.25 9.54 -26.93
CA ASP A 133 -18.62 10.69 -26.30
C ASP A 133 -19.21 11.01 -24.92
N ILE A 134 -20.49 10.74 -24.69
CA ILE A 134 -21.16 11.00 -23.40
C ILE A 134 -20.67 10.00 -22.36
N ILE A 135 -20.53 8.71 -22.72
CA ILE A 135 -19.92 7.71 -21.83
C ILE A 135 -18.48 8.09 -21.51
N THR A 136 -17.72 8.54 -22.52
CA THR A 136 -16.31 8.94 -22.33
C THR A 136 -16.19 10.15 -21.39
N GLN A 137 -17.06 11.15 -21.55
CA GLN A 137 -17.12 12.30 -20.65
C GLN A 137 -17.53 11.91 -19.24
N ALA A 138 -18.52 11.02 -19.09
CA ALA A 138 -18.96 10.53 -17.79
C ALA A 138 -17.85 9.74 -17.07
N ALA A 139 -17.18 8.81 -17.76
CA ALA A 139 -16.05 8.06 -17.22
C ALA A 139 -14.88 8.97 -16.82
N SER A 140 -14.59 10.00 -17.62
CA SER A 140 -13.59 11.02 -17.28
C SER A 140 -13.98 11.83 -16.04
N GLN A 141 -15.25 12.20 -15.89
CA GLN A 141 -15.74 12.92 -14.72
C GLN A 141 -15.70 12.07 -13.45
N ILE A 142 -16.10 10.79 -13.55
CA ILE A 142 -15.97 9.83 -12.45
C ILE A 142 -14.50 9.67 -12.08
N THR A 143 -13.61 9.48 -13.06
CA THR A 143 -12.16 9.36 -12.82
C THR A 143 -11.60 10.60 -12.12
N ASN A 144 -11.98 11.80 -12.57
CA ASN A 144 -11.52 13.06 -12.00
C ASN A 144 -12.03 13.29 -10.56
N ALA A 145 -13.24 12.83 -10.24
CA ALA A 145 -13.87 13.06 -8.94
C ALA A 145 -13.58 11.94 -7.93
N CYS A 146 -13.54 10.69 -8.40
CA CYS A 146 -13.51 9.49 -7.58
C CYS A 146 -12.16 8.77 -7.59
N GLY A 147 -11.32 9.02 -8.61
CA GLY A 147 -10.07 8.30 -8.85
C GLY A 147 -10.19 7.31 -10.01
N LEU A 148 -9.05 6.93 -10.56
CA LEU A 148 -8.96 6.01 -11.70
C LEU A 148 -9.43 4.61 -11.29
N TYR A 149 -10.34 4.01 -12.08
CA TYR A 149 -10.99 2.72 -11.82
C TYR A 149 -11.66 2.61 -10.45
N ILE A 150 -12.20 3.73 -9.96
CA ILE A 150 -13.06 3.73 -8.77
C ILE A 150 -14.52 3.72 -9.20
N ALA A 151 -15.32 2.85 -8.57
CA ALA A 151 -16.75 2.78 -8.77
C ALA A 151 -17.39 4.16 -8.57
N GLY A 152 -18.27 4.54 -9.49
CA GLY A 152 -18.92 5.83 -9.40
C GLY A 152 -19.95 6.02 -10.48
N SER A 153 -20.78 7.04 -10.30
CA SER A 153 -21.77 7.48 -11.26
C SER A 153 -21.78 8.99 -11.40
N THR A 154 -22.18 9.49 -12.57
CA THR A 154 -22.37 10.92 -12.81
C THR A 154 -23.61 11.17 -13.65
N GLY A 155 -24.25 12.31 -13.40
CA GLY A 155 -25.52 12.66 -14.03
C GLY A 155 -25.81 14.15 -14.10
N ALA A 156 -26.49 14.61 -15.16
CA ALA A 156 -26.90 16.02 -15.32
C ALA A 156 -28.15 16.34 -14.49
N ASN A 157 -28.40 17.63 -14.19
CA ASN A 157 -29.65 18.10 -13.55
C ASN A 157 -30.92 17.93 -14.43
N THR A 158 -30.86 17.04 -15.42
CA THR A 158 -31.94 16.47 -16.22
C THR A 158 -31.65 14.96 -16.36
N GLU A 159 -32.22 14.17 -15.45
CA GLU A 159 -32.66 12.77 -15.63
C GLU A 159 -31.70 11.82 -16.39
N PHE A 160 -30.44 11.73 -15.98
CA PHE A 160 -29.48 10.80 -16.59
C PHE A 160 -28.36 10.42 -15.61
N SER A 161 -28.04 9.13 -15.46
CA SER A 161 -26.88 8.64 -14.68
C SER A 161 -26.09 7.58 -15.48
N ILE A 162 -24.76 7.70 -15.53
CA ILE A 162 -23.81 6.70 -16.07
C ILE A 162 -22.84 6.31 -14.95
N GLY A 163 -22.53 5.02 -14.78
CA GLY A 163 -21.54 4.57 -13.80
C GLY A 163 -21.03 3.14 -13.98
N SER A 164 -20.05 2.75 -13.14
CA SER A 164 -19.51 1.38 -13.04
C SER A 164 -19.36 0.89 -11.59
N TRP A 165 -19.60 -0.40 -11.31
CA TRP A 165 -19.65 -1.03 -9.96
C TRP A 165 -19.13 -2.47 -9.94
N THR A 166 -18.65 -2.99 -8.78
CA THR A 166 -18.29 -4.42 -8.63
C THR A 166 -19.42 -5.31 -8.06
N CYS A 167 -19.50 -6.57 -8.48
CA CYS A 167 -20.50 -7.57 -8.09
C CYS A 167 -20.11 -8.42 -6.87
N THR A 168 -18.89 -8.27 -6.34
CA THR A 168 -18.28 -9.24 -5.41
C THR A 168 -18.22 -8.78 -3.94
N HIS A 169 -19.07 -7.82 -3.51
CA HIS A 169 -19.08 -7.44 -2.10
C HIS A 169 -19.71 -8.53 -1.21
N GLN A 170 -18.86 -9.28 -0.51
CA GLN A 170 -19.21 -10.13 0.63
C GLN A 170 -19.35 -9.27 1.91
N ASP A 171 -20.51 -8.64 2.09
CA ASP A 171 -20.94 -8.16 3.41
C ASP A 171 -22.07 -9.06 3.93
N PRO A 172 -21.81 -9.94 4.92
CA PRO A 172 -22.83 -10.80 5.53
C PRO A 172 -23.95 -10.04 6.27
N SER A 173 -23.84 -8.72 6.47
CA SER A 173 -24.87 -7.88 7.09
C SER A 173 -25.89 -7.30 6.09
N TYR A 174 -25.67 -7.50 4.78
CA TYR A 174 -26.60 -7.11 3.72
C TYR A 174 -27.00 -8.34 2.90
N ASP A 175 -28.22 -8.84 3.15
CA ASP A 175 -28.85 -9.85 2.32
C ASP A 175 -29.34 -9.19 1.01
N TYR A 176 -28.52 -9.26 -0.03
CA TYR A 176 -28.77 -8.68 -1.35
C TYR A 176 -29.72 -9.51 -2.23
N GLN A 177 -30.65 -10.26 -1.65
CA GLN A 177 -31.74 -10.86 -2.44
C GLN A 177 -32.66 -9.83 -3.12
N ASN A 178 -32.52 -8.53 -2.82
CA ASN A 178 -33.25 -7.45 -3.48
C ASN A 178 -32.36 -6.19 -3.63
N ILE A 179 -31.45 -6.16 -4.63
CA ILE A 179 -30.70 -4.94 -4.96
C ILE A 179 -31.67 -3.92 -5.58
N ASP A 180 -32.15 -2.98 -4.78
CA ASP A 180 -32.96 -1.85 -5.25
C ASP A 180 -32.05 -0.72 -5.78
N PHE A 181 -31.98 -0.58 -7.10
CA PHE A 181 -31.24 0.48 -7.81
C PHE A 181 -31.89 1.89 -7.71
N SER A 182 -32.93 2.08 -6.86
CA SER A 182 -33.70 3.33 -6.74
C SER A 182 -32.87 4.50 -6.25
N GLN A 183 -31.77 4.18 -5.59
CA GLN A 183 -30.89 5.15 -4.95
C GLN A 183 -29.94 5.86 -5.93
N THR A 184 -29.80 5.37 -7.18
CA THR A 184 -28.86 5.96 -8.16
C THR A 184 -29.53 6.86 -9.20
N CYS A 185 -30.83 6.71 -9.46
CA CYS A 185 -31.57 7.51 -10.44
C CYS A 185 -32.54 8.55 -9.74
N THR A 186 -32.74 8.52 -8.40
CA THR A 186 -33.56 9.53 -7.65
C THR A 186 -32.89 10.07 -6.36
N LYS A 187 -32.55 11.38 -6.34
CA LYS A 187 -32.02 12.23 -5.26
C LYS A 187 -31.95 11.68 -3.81
N MET A 188 -30.73 11.71 -3.24
CA MET A 188 -30.39 11.58 -1.80
C MET A 188 -31.28 12.41 -0.84
N ARG A 189 -31.79 11.78 0.23
CA ARG A 189 -31.94 12.38 1.58
C ARG A 189 -31.72 11.35 2.72
N PHE A 190 -31.12 11.86 3.79
CA PHE A 190 -30.56 11.17 4.95
C PHE A 190 -31.56 10.42 5.85
N ALA A 191 -31.02 9.36 6.49
CA ALA A 191 -31.35 8.74 7.77
C ALA A 191 -32.53 9.33 8.59
N PHE A 192 -33.55 8.51 8.85
CA PHE A 192 -34.16 8.25 10.17
C PHE A 192 -35.33 7.27 10.00
N TRP A 193 -35.23 6.06 10.54
CA TRP A 193 -36.23 5.49 11.46
C TRP A 193 -35.67 4.20 12.06
N ALA A 194 -35.24 4.30 13.32
CA ALA A 194 -34.90 3.18 14.17
C ALA A 194 -36.17 2.51 14.72
N GLY A 195 -36.12 1.20 14.93
CA GLY A 195 -37.00 0.49 15.86
C GLY A 195 -38.13 -0.31 15.20
N VAL A 196 -38.22 -1.57 15.63
CA VAL A 196 -39.28 -2.59 15.41
C VAL A 196 -38.99 -3.57 14.27
N GLY A 197 -38.55 -4.79 14.61
CA GLY A 197 -38.55 -5.91 13.67
C GLY A 197 -37.68 -7.15 13.94
N LEU A 198 -37.11 -7.35 15.13
CA LEU A 198 -36.52 -8.64 15.56
C LEU A 198 -37.64 -9.67 15.82
N ALA A 199 -37.62 -10.84 15.13
CA ALA A 199 -38.13 -12.15 15.62
C ALA A 199 -38.22 -13.28 14.55
N GLY A 200 -37.94 -13.05 13.26
CA GLY A 200 -38.41 -13.96 12.21
C GLY A 200 -37.49 -15.09 11.70
N MET A 201 -36.16 -14.97 11.75
CA MET A 201 -35.31 -15.75 10.83
C MET A 201 -34.03 -16.38 11.42
N GLU A 202 -34.02 -16.77 12.69
CA GLU A 202 -32.83 -17.41 13.30
C GLU A 202 -32.76 -18.95 13.18
N LEU A 203 -33.72 -19.64 12.56
CA LEU A 203 -33.75 -21.12 12.62
C LEU A 203 -33.17 -21.86 11.39
N LEU A 204 -32.91 -21.19 10.26
CA LEU A 204 -32.47 -21.86 9.03
C LEU A 204 -30.95 -21.78 8.76
N ASN A 205 -30.24 -20.81 9.34
CA ASN A 205 -28.79 -20.63 9.10
C ASN A 205 -27.88 -21.47 10.02
N LEU A 206 -28.39 -21.98 11.14
CA LEU A 206 -27.60 -22.78 12.09
C LEU A 206 -27.17 -24.14 11.51
N THR A 207 -27.95 -24.74 10.61
CA THR A 207 -27.65 -26.07 10.06
C THR A 207 -26.59 -26.04 8.96
N VAL A 208 -26.57 -24.99 8.14
CA VAL A 208 -25.56 -24.79 7.08
C VAL A 208 -24.22 -24.36 7.69
N PHE A 209 -24.25 -23.56 8.77
CA PHE A 209 -23.04 -23.13 9.48
C PHE A 209 -22.34 -24.30 10.19
N MET A 210 -23.07 -25.27 10.75
CA MET A 210 -22.47 -26.46 11.38
C MET A 210 -21.76 -27.39 10.38
N TYR A 211 -22.17 -27.41 9.11
CA TYR A 211 -21.55 -28.26 8.09
C TYR A 211 -20.25 -27.70 7.51
N TRP A 212 -20.08 -26.37 7.50
CA TRP A 212 -18.84 -25.70 7.06
C TRP A 212 -17.79 -25.56 8.19
N TRP A 213 -18.22 -25.68 9.45
CA TRP A 213 -17.40 -25.55 10.68
C TRP A 213 -16.44 -26.74 10.95
N MET A 214 -16.57 -27.84 10.19
CA MET A 214 -15.82 -29.09 10.39
C MET A 214 -14.57 -29.24 9.48
N ASP A 215 -13.91 -28.15 9.07
CA ASP A 215 -12.56 -28.25 8.50
C ASP A 215 -11.52 -28.52 9.63
N PRO A 216 -10.79 -29.66 9.61
CA PRO A 216 -9.85 -30.03 10.66
C PRO A 216 -8.61 -29.12 10.78
N LYS A 217 -8.41 -28.13 9.89
CA LYS A 217 -7.16 -27.37 9.80
C LYS A 217 -7.13 -26.01 10.51
N ASN A 218 -8.26 -25.50 11.01
CA ASN A 218 -8.32 -24.16 11.64
C ASN A 218 -8.23 -24.19 13.17
N THR A 219 -7.25 -23.47 13.74
CA THR A 219 -7.05 -23.38 15.19
C THR A 219 -8.08 -22.46 15.87
N ALA A 220 -8.35 -22.69 17.16
CA ALA A 220 -9.34 -21.93 17.93
C ALA A 220 -9.05 -20.41 18.00
N SER A 221 -7.77 -20.01 17.94
CA SER A 221 -7.33 -18.60 17.96
C SER A 221 -7.71 -17.85 16.68
N GLN A 222 -7.58 -18.50 15.52
CA GLN A 222 -7.96 -17.93 14.22
C GLN A 222 -9.47 -17.69 14.12
N ARG A 223 -10.28 -18.60 14.68
CA ARG A 223 -11.74 -18.48 14.74
C ARG A 223 -12.19 -17.29 15.59
N LEU A 224 -11.54 -17.06 16.73
CA LEU A 224 -11.87 -15.95 17.63
C LEU A 224 -11.56 -14.58 17.00
N THR A 225 -10.46 -14.51 16.24
CA THR A 225 -10.00 -13.29 15.57
C THR A 225 -10.93 -12.92 14.41
N GLN A 226 -11.35 -13.89 13.59
CA GLN A 226 -12.30 -13.67 12.48
C GLN A 226 -13.68 -13.17 12.98
N ILE A 227 -14.18 -13.70 14.10
CA ILE A 227 -15.44 -13.24 14.71
C ILE A 227 -15.33 -11.78 15.17
N LYS A 228 -14.21 -11.41 15.79
CA LYS A 228 -13.96 -10.03 16.25
C LYS A 228 -13.81 -9.05 15.08
N ASP A 229 -13.17 -9.48 14.00
CA ASP A 229 -12.92 -8.66 12.81
C ASP A 229 -14.20 -8.41 12.00
N PHE A 230 -15.04 -9.43 11.85
CA PHE A 230 -16.39 -9.32 11.28
C PHE A 230 -17.26 -8.31 12.04
N LEU A 231 -17.24 -8.38 13.39
CA LEU A 231 -18.00 -7.47 14.24
C LEU A 231 -17.45 -6.03 14.28
N THR A 232 -16.22 -5.79 13.82
CA THR A 232 -15.56 -4.47 13.88
C THR A 232 -15.28 -3.85 12.52
N MET A 233 -15.69 -4.49 11.41
CA MET A 233 -15.35 -4.10 10.03
C MET A 233 -13.84 -3.94 9.77
N ASN A 234 -12.99 -4.60 10.56
CA ASN A 234 -11.55 -4.59 10.38
C ASN A 234 -11.13 -5.66 9.36
N LYS A 235 -10.27 -5.30 8.39
CA LYS A 235 -9.58 -6.26 7.53
C LYS A 235 -8.27 -6.65 8.21
N THR A 236 -8.30 -7.71 9.03
CA THR A 236 -7.07 -8.29 9.57
C THR A 236 -6.47 -9.26 8.56
N ALA A 237 -5.17 -9.14 8.32
CA ALA A 237 -4.40 -10.08 7.52
C ALA A 237 -4.36 -11.46 8.23
N THR A 238 -5.22 -12.38 7.81
CA THR A 238 -5.37 -13.71 8.45
C THR A 238 -5.10 -14.90 7.52
N THR A 239 -5.01 -14.67 6.20
CA THR A 239 -4.78 -15.70 5.19
C THR A 239 -3.57 -15.32 4.35
N ILE A 240 -2.60 -16.23 4.21
CA ILE A 240 -1.41 -16.03 3.34
C ILE A 240 -1.81 -16.37 1.89
N PRO A 241 -1.50 -15.52 0.89
CA PRO A 241 -0.76 -14.26 1.02
C PRO A 241 -1.60 -13.13 1.64
N TRP A 242 -0.99 -12.34 2.52
CA TRP A 242 -1.64 -11.22 3.20
C TRP A 242 -1.97 -10.09 2.23
N ASP A 243 -3.16 -9.50 2.33
CA ASP A 243 -3.52 -8.28 1.60
C ASP A 243 -2.74 -7.09 2.18
N PRO A 244 -1.87 -6.43 1.40
CA PRO A 244 -1.12 -5.27 1.88
C PRO A 244 -2.02 -4.11 2.30
N ASN A 245 -3.26 -4.01 1.80
CA ASN A 245 -4.24 -2.98 2.18
C ASN A 245 -4.99 -3.31 3.47
N SER A 246 -4.66 -4.40 4.15
CA SER A 246 -5.24 -4.73 5.46
C SER A 246 -5.06 -3.57 6.44
N THR A 247 -6.10 -3.34 7.24
CA THR A 247 -6.14 -2.28 8.25
C THR A 247 -5.63 -2.75 9.61
N LYS A 248 -5.31 -4.04 9.72
CA LYS A 248 -4.73 -4.66 10.90
C LYS A 248 -3.84 -5.83 10.47
N PHE A 249 -2.67 -5.92 11.08
CA PHE A 249 -1.73 -7.03 10.89
C PHE A 249 -1.41 -7.70 12.23
N PRO A 250 -1.13 -9.02 12.24
CA PRO A 250 -0.72 -9.74 13.44
C PRO A 250 0.52 -9.12 14.12
N THR A 251 0.58 -9.12 15.43
CA THR A 251 1.84 -8.78 16.14
C THR A 251 2.90 -9.84 15.91
N ARG A 252 4.16 -9.58 16.30
CA ARG A 252 5.26 -10.56 16.20
C ARG A 252 4.90 -11.88 16.89
N LYS A 253 4.24 -11.78 18.04
CA LYS A 253 3.78 -12.92 18.85
C LYS A 253 2.62 -13.68 18.23
N GLU A 254 1.90 -13.05 17.30
CA GLU A 254 0.77 -13.63 16.58
C GLU A 254 1.14 -14.08 15.16
N LEU A 255 2.44 -14.03 14.79
CA LEU A 255 2.90 -14.49 13.48
C LEU A 255 2.51 -15.95 13.25
N PRO A 256 1.97 -16.29 12.06
CA PRO A 256 1.65 -17.67 11.73
C PRO A 256 2.94 -18.49 11.59
N GLN A 257 2.86 -19.77 11.94
CA GLN A 257 3.93 -20.71 11.63
C GLN A 257 3.86 -21.07 10.14
N ILE A 258 4.89 -20.68 9.38
CA ILE A 258 4.98 -20.92 7.94
C ILE A 258 5.80 -22.20 7.71
N PRO A 259 5.24 -23.25 7.09
CA PRO A 259 5.98 -24.50 6.85
C PRO A 259 7.28 -24.27 6.09
N GLY A 260 8.40 -24.74 6.66
CA GLY A 260 9.73 -24.62 6.06
C GLY A 260 10.42 -23.27 6.28
N ALA A 261 9.74 -22.29 6.88
CA ALA A 261 10.36 -21.03 7.30
C ALA A 261 10.98 -21.17 8.70
N PRO A 262 12.02 -20.38 9.02
CA PRO A 262 12.48 -20.24 10.40
C PRO A 262 11.36 -19.71 11.33
N PRO A 263 11.45 -19.97 12.64
CA PRO A 263 10.56 -19.33 13.61
C PRO A 263 10.58 -17.81 13.45
N GLU A 264 9.43 -17.16 13.69
CA GLU A 264 9.26 -15.70 13.60
C GLU A 264 9.44 -15.09 12.18
N ALA A 265 9.54 -15.91 11.14
CA ALA A 265 9.53 -15.44 9.76
C ALA A 265 8.16 -14.88 9.36
N ALA A 266 8.14 -13.71 8.74
CA ALA A 266 6.97 -13.06 8.18
C ALA A 266 6.96 -13.16 6.64
N TRP A 267 7.16 -14.36 6.10
CA TRP A 267 7.15 -14.66 4.66
C TRP A 267 5.71 -14.79 4.13
N VAL A 268 4.95 -13.72 4.29
CA VAL A 268 3.48 -13.73 4.21
C VAL A 268 2.92 -13.12 2.93
N TRP A 269 3.77 -12.58 2.06
CA TRP A 269 3.36 -11.87 0.83
C TRP A 269 3.24 -12.78 -0.39
N GLY A 270 3.57 -14.07 -0.24
CA GLY A 270 3.49 -15.09 -1.28
C GLY A 270 4.85 -15.68 -1.67
N ASP A 271 4.84 -16.89 -2.25
CA ASP A 271 6.06 -17.69 -2.47
C ASP A 271 7.05 -17.07 -3.48
N ASN A 272 6.58 -16.13 -4.30
CA ASN A 272 7.40 -15.41 -5.30
C ASN A 272 7.57 -13.93 -4.94
N ASP A 273 7.34 -13.55 -3.68
CA ASP A 273 7.60 -12.19 -3.23
C ASP A 273 9.11 -11.96 -3.00
N TYR A 274 9.61 -10.84 -3.55
CA TYR A 274 11.01 -10.40 -3.43
C TYR A 274 11.12 -8.95 -2.95
N ILE A 275 10.00 -8.31 -2.56
CA ILE A 275 9.97 -6.92 -2.10
C ILE A 275 9.54 -6.78 -0.63
N GLY A 276 9.03 -7.85 0.00
CA GLY A 276 8.82 -7.92 1.44
C GLY A 276 7.92 -6.81 1.95
N ARG A 277 8.35 -6.07 2.98
CA ARG A 277 7.59 -4.96 3.56
C ARG A 277 7.42 -3.76 2.64
N LEU A 278 8.10 -3.69 1.48
CA LEU A 278 7.77 -2.70 0.46
C LEU A 278 6.36 -2.89 -0.11
N ASN A 279 5.78 -4.10 -0.02
CA ASN A 279 4.37 -4.34 -0.32
C ASN A 279 3.43 -3.41 0.49
N LEU A 280 3.85 -2.95 1.67
CA LEU A 280 3.08 -2.03 2.50
C LEU A 280 3.03 -0.60 1.93
N LEU A 281 3.88 -0.24 0.97
CA LEU A 281 3.84 1.03 0.25
C LEU A 281 2.74 1.00 -0.83
N THR A 282 1.51 0.73 -0.42
CA THR A 282 0.36 0.64 -1.32
C THR A 282 0.05 2.01 -1.93
N PRO A 283 -0.56 2.09 -3.13
CA PRO A 283 -0.92 3.37 -3.76
C PRO A 283 -1.69 4.31 -2.83
N THR A 284 -2.60 3.77 -2.00
CA THR A 284 -3.35 4.53 -1.00
C THR A 284 -2.46 5.16 0.07
N ARG A 285 -1.48 4.42 0.60
CA ARG A 285 -0.55 4.92 1.64
C ARG A 285 0.44 5.92 1.06
N VAL A 286 0.97 5.66 -0.15
CA VAL A 286 1.86 6.59 -0.84
C VAL A 286 1.15 7.91 -1.16
N ALA A 287 -0.07 7.85 -1.68
CA ALA A 287 -0.88 9.05 -1.94
C ALA A 287 -1.20 9.81 -0.63
N ALA A 288 -1.47 9.09 0.46
CA ALA A 288 -1.68 9.72 1.76
C ALA A 288 -0.41 10.41 2.28
N ALA A 289 0.77 9.84 2.05
CA ALA A 289 2.07 10.42 2.43
C ALA A 289 2.37 11.73 1.70
N ALA A 290 1.82 11.96 0.50
CA ALA A 290 1.98 13.23 -0.21
C ALA A 290 1.45 14.43 0.60
N LYS A 291 0.55 14.20 1.58
CA LYS A 291 0.12 15.22 2.54
C LYS A 291 1.24 15.70 3.45
N GLU A 292 2.36 15.01 3.54
CA GLU A 292 3.52 15.51 4.28
C GLU A 292 4.29 16.59 3.50
N ILE A 293 4.05 16.74 2.20
CA ILE A 293 4.64 17.80 1.36
C ILE A 293 3.81 19.08 1.54
N ARG A 294 4.31 20.01 2.35
CA ARG A 294 3.68 21.29 2.69
C ARG A 294 4.48 22.48 2.20
N SER A 295 5.80 22.43 2.36
CA SER A 295 6.72 23.51 1.99
C SER A 295 7.44 23.29 0.65
N GLY A 296 7.52 22.04 0.20
CA GLY A 296 8.31 21.63 -0.96
C GLY A 296 9.82 21.64 -0.71
N GLU A 297 10.27 21.80 0.53
CA GLU A 297 11.70 21.76 0.86
C GLU A 297 12.22 20.33 0.74
N ILE A 298 13.33 20.18 0.04
CA ILE A 298 13.95 18.91 -0.33
C ILE A 298 15.25 18.73 0.44
N VAL A 299 15.37 17.61 1.13
CA VAL A 299 16.53 17.23 1.94
C VAL A 299 17.05 15.87 1.46
N PRO A 300 18.13 15.84 0.66
CA PRO A 300 18.85 14.61 0.36
C PRO A 300 19.47 14.02 1.63
N VAL A 301 19.50 12.69 1.73
CA VAL A 301 20.05 11.96 2.90
C VAL A 301 21.25 11.08 2.54
N ASN A 302 21.95 11.43 1.45
CA ASN A 302 23.08 10.67 0.94
C ASN A 302 24.39 11.34 1.34
N LEU A 303 25.33 10.55 1.84
CA LEU A 303 26.72 10.94 1.95
C LEU A 303 27.34 11.10 0.56
N PRO A 304 28.36 11.96 0.41
CA PRO A 304 29.25 11.89 -0.74
C PRO A 304 29.82 10.47 -0.90
N LEU A 305 29.99 9.96 -2.13
CA LEU A 305 30.44 8.58 -2.37
C LEU A 305 31.83 8.26 -1.81
N ASN A 306 32.66 9.27 -1.59
CA ASN A 306 33.97 9.14 -0.94
C ASN A 306 33.91 9.23 0.60
N VAL A 307 32.71 9.18 1.18
CA VAL A 307 32.48 9.21 2.63
C VAL A 307 31.71 7.94 3.04
N PRO A 308 32.22 7.18 4.04
CA PRO A 308 33.49 7.37 4.74
C PRO A 308 34.71 7.22 3.83
N ASN A 309 35.79 7.94 4.16
CA ASN A 309 37.08 7.84 3.47
C ASN A 309 37.69 6.43 3.61
N GLN A 310 37.53 5.82 4.79
CA GLN A 310 37.87 4.43 5.08
C GLN A 310 36.60 3.71 5.57
N PRO A 311 35.99 2.87 4.73
CA PRO A 311 34.83 2.06 5.13
C PRO A 311 35.18 1.05 6.24
N ALA A 312 34.20 0.77 7.09
CA ALA A 312 34.27 -0.23 8.14
C ALA A 312 34.14 -1.66 7.59
N PHE A 313 34.29 -2.66 8.46
CA PHE A 313 34.07 -4.08 8.13
C PHE A 313 34.92 -4.62 6.97
N GLY A 314 36.10 -4.02 6.74
CA GLY A 314 37.01 -4.43 5.67
C GLY A 314 36.51 -4.16 4.25
N ARG A 315 35.51 -3.29 4.09
CA ARG A 315 34.91 -2.94 2.79
C ARG A 315 35.83 -2.02 1.97
N GLU A 316 35.69 -2.06 0.65
CA GLU A 316 36.56 -1.36 -0.29
C GLU A 316 36.30 0.16 -0.31
N THR A 317 37.38 0.95 -0.37
CA THR A 317 37.28 2.40 -0.57
C THR A 317 36.75 2.76 -1.95
N PHE A 318 35.96 3.83 -2.02
CA PHE A 318 35.47 4.38 -3.29
C PHE A 318 36.62 4.89 -4.17
N LYS A 319 36.58 4.54 -5.46
CA LYS A 319 37.51 5.05 -6.47
C LYS A 319 36.73 5.71 -7.61
N HIS A 320 37.18 6.91 -7.97
CA HIS A 320 36.62 7.73 -9.04
C HIS A 320 37.72 8.10 -10.04
N GLU A 321 37.47 7.82 -11.30
CA GLU A 321 38.33 8.20 -12.42
C GLU A 321 37.51 8.96 -13.48
N ILE A 322 38.06 10.08 -13.96
CA ILE A 322 37.48 10.83 -15.09
C ILE A 322 38.03 10.25 -16.39
N LYS A 323 37.14 9.66 -17.20
CA LYS A 323 37.46 9.17 -18.54
C LYS A 323 37.29 10.30 -19.56
N THR A 324 38.38 10.72 -20.18
CA THR A 324 38.33 11.72 -21.26
C THR A 324 37.86 11.06 -22.56
N LEU A 325 36.71 11.49 -23.09
CA LEU A 325 36.24 11.07 -24.42
C LEU A 325 36.79 12.01 -25.50
N HIS A 326 36.79 13.31 -25.21
CA HIS A 326 37.40 14.35 -26.03
C HIS A 326 37.87 15.51 -25.14
N GLU A 327 39.17 15.78 -25.15
CA GLU A 327 39.79 16.80 -24.30
C GLU A 327 39.16 18.19 -24.54
N GLY A 328 38.72 18.84 -23.46
CA GLY A 328 38.05 20.14 -23.50
C GLY A 328 36.59 20.11 -23.96
N VAL A 329 36.02 18.94 -24.28
CA VAL A 329 34.65 18.84 -24.85
C VAL A 329 33.77 17.83 -24.12
N ALA A 330 34.26 16.61 -23.82
CA ALA A 330 33.45 15.53 -23.28
C ALA A 330 34.23 14.58 -22.36
N TYR A 331 33.62 14.28 -21.20
CA TYR A 331 34.17 13.45 -20.14
C TYR A 331 33.08 12.55 -19.55
N ASP A 332 33.44 11.32 -19.20
CA ASP A 332 32.62 10.36 -18.46
C ASP A 332 33.29 10.05 -17.10
N ASP A 333 32.55 9.42 -16.19
CA ASP A 333 33.05 8.90 -14.91
C ASP A 333 33.16 7.37 -14.92
N LEU A 334 34.19 6.85 -14.24
CA LEU A 334 34.29 5.44 -13.86
C LEU A 334 34.29 5.34 -12.33
N TYR A 335 33.40 4.50 -11.81
CA TYR A 335 33.30 4.20 -10.38
C TYR A 335 33.67 2.75 -10.10
N SER A 336 34.53 2.55 -9.10
CA SER A 336 34.76 1.25 -8.47
C SER A 336 34.37 1.38 -7.00
N LEU A 337 33.34 0.65 -6.60
CA LEU A 337 32.76 0.75 -5.25
C LEU A 337 32.15 -0.58 -4.81
N ASN A 338 32.16 -0.80 -3.51
CA ASN A 338 31.33 -1.79 -2.85
C ASN A 338 30.06 -1.07 -2.36
N THR A 339 28.87 -1.60 -2.70
CA THR A 339 27.58 -0.92 -2.43
C THR A 339 27.24 -0.80 -0.95
N GLN A 340 28.04 -1.42 -0.07
CA GLN A 340 27.95 -1.34 1.38
C GLN A 340 29.01 -0.40 2.00
N SER A 341 29.68 0.44 1.22
CA SER A 341 30.83 1.25 1.71
C SER A 341 30.47 2.67 2.16
N GLY A 342 29.20 3.05 2.10
CA GLY A 342 28.68 4.38 2.42
C GLY A 342 27.16 4.33 2.51
N THR A 343 26.45 5.44 2.27
CA THR A 343 24.97 5.44 2.35
C THR A 343 24.34 4.35 1.49
N GLN A 344 23.69 3.37 2.13
CA GLN A 344 23.29 2.11 1.50
C GLN A 344 21.91 1.62 1.94
N TRP A 345 21.29 0.86 1.06
CA TRP A 345 20.26 -0.14 1.34
C TRP A 345 20.89 -1.53 1.29
N ASP A 346 20.67 -2.30 2.34
CA ASP A 346 20.92 -3.73 2.35
C ASP A 346 19.70 -4.45 1.80
N GLY A 347 19.90 -5.14 0.67
CA GLY A 347 18.89 -5.99 0.09
C GLY A 347 18.77 -7.32 0.81
N PHE A 348 17.72 -8.10 0.50
CA PHE A 348 17.48 -9.38 1.17
C PHE A 348 18.50 -10.48 0.86
N ARG A 349 19.48 -10.21 -0.01
CA ARG A 349 20.65 -11.08 -0.26
C ARG A 349 21.84 -10.75 0.66
N HIS A 350 21.76 -9.68 1.46
CA HIS A 350 22.89 -9.16 2.22
C HIS A 350 23.21 -10.02 3.45
N PHE A 351 22.19 -10.34 4.25
CA PHE A 351 22.35 -11.06 5.51
C PHE A 351 21.31 -12.18 5.62
N ALA A 352 21.77 -13.40 5.90
CA ALA A 352 20.91 -14.55 6.10
C ALA A 352 20.56 -14.70 7.59
N HIS A 353 19.45 -15.37 7.88
CA HIS A 353 19.22 -15.91 9.21
C HIS A 353 20.26 -17.00 9.47
N ILE A 354 21.18 -16.74 10.41
CA ILE A 354 22.40 -17.50 10.66
C ILE A 354 22.08 -18.97 10.98
N PRO A 355 21.15 -19.30 11.90
CA PRO A 355 20.88 -20.70 12.25
C PRO A 355 20.37 -21.55 11.08
N SER A 356 19.65 -20.96 10.12
CA SER A 356 19.04 -21.70 8.99
C SER A 356 19.78 -21.54 7.66
N GLY A 357 20.74 -20.61 7.58
CA GLY A 357 21.40 -20.22 6.34
C GLY A 357 20.43 -19.76 5.25
N SER A 358 19.25 -19.25 5.64
CA SER A 358 18.21 -18.81 4.72
C SER A 358 18.15 -17.30 4.68
N PHE A 359 18.08 -16.76 3.48
CA PHE A 359 17.69 -15.38 3.23
C PHE A 359 16.15 -15.29 3.16
N TYR A 360 15.64 -14.09 2.86
CA TYR A 360 14.20 -13.86 2.76
C TYR A 360 13.50 -14.86 1.82
N ASN A 361 12.30 -15.28 2.25
CA ASN A 361 11.39 -16.13 1.49
C ASN A 361 12.04 -17.43 0.96
N GLY A 362 12.85 -18.08 1.81
CA GLY A 362 13.49 -19.36 1.51
C GLY A 362 14.68 -19.29 0.56
N THR A 363 15.14 -18.08 0.17
CA THR A 363 16.31 -17.90 -0.69
C THR A 363 17.58 -18.45 -0.05
N LYS A 364 18.45 -19.08 -0.83
CA LYS A 364 19.70 -19.72 -0.37
C LYS A 364 20.92 -19.08 -1.03
N GLY A 365 22.11 -19.31 -0.46
CA GLY A 365 23.37 -18.83 -1.05
C GLY A 365 23.59 -19.31 -2.49
N SER A 366 23.12 -20.52 -2.84
CA SER A 366 23.17 -21.07 -4.21
C SER A 366 22.25 -20.35 -5.21
N ASP A 367 21.28 -19.56 -4.74
CA ASP A 367 20.47 -18.67 -5.59
C ASP A 367 21.21 -17.36 -5.90
N ILE A 368 22.26 -17.01 -5.16
CA ILE A 368 23.00 -15.75 -5.29
C ILE A 368 24.26 -15.95 -6.15
N VAL A 369 25.01 -17.02 -5.90
CA VAL A 369 26.26 -17.33 -6.60
C VAL A 369 26.34 -18.80 -7.01
N GLY A 370 27.17 -19.10 -8.00
CA GLY A 370 27.38 -20.46 -8.51
C GLY A 370 26.48 -20.82 -9.70
N PRO A 371 26.45 -22.09 -10.10
CA PRO A 371 25.82 -22.52 -11.36
C PRO A 371 24.30 -22.40 -11.39
N THR A 372 23.65 -22.29 -10.22
CA THR A 372 22.19 -22.15 -10.07
C THR A 372 21.76 -20.74 -9.69
N ALA A 373 22.69 -19.77 -9.75
CA ALA A 373 22.41 -18.39 -9.42
C ALA A 373 21.24 -17.85 -10.25
N ASN A 374 20.34 -17.14 -9.58
CA ASN A 374 19.14 -16.57 -10.17
C ASN A 374 18.89 -15.17 -9.60
N GLN A 375 17.67 -14.67 -9.73
CA GLN A 375 17.29 -13.29 -9.42
C GLN A 375 16.39 -13.14 -8.17
N LYS A 376 16.16 -14.21 -7.40
CA LYS A 376 15.40 -14.15 -6.14
C LYS A 376 15.98 -13.11 -5.18
N CYS A 377 15.15 -12.27 -4.57
CA CYS A 377 15.59 -11.28 -3.57
C CYS A 377 16.60 -10.24 -4.07
N SER A 378 16.76 -10.09 -5.38
CA SER A 378 17.69 -9.11 -5.94
C SER A 378 17.13 -7.70 -5.90
N ILE A 379 18.02 -6.72 -5.71
CA ILE A 379 17.68 -5.31 -5.52
C ILE A 379 16.87 -4.67 -6.68
N HIS A 380 16.98 -5.18 -7.91
CA HIS A 380 16.19 -4.65 -9.04
C HIS A 380 14.67 -4.76 -8.82
N HIS A 381 14.18 -5.77 -8.09
CA HIS A 381 12.75 -5.88 -7.74
C HIS A 381 12.27 -4.65 -6.96
N TRP A 382 13.14 -4.07 -6.13
CA TRP A 382 12.83 -2.86 -5.38
C TRP A 382 12.86 -1.62 -6.28
N ALA A 383 13.76 -1.59 -7.26
CA ALA A 383 13.82 -0.51 -8.24
C ALA A 383 12.59 -0.51 -9.18
N GLU A 384 12.08 -1.69 -9.55
CA GLU A 384 10.88 -1.85 -10.37
C GLU A 384 9.59 -1.48 -9.62
N HIS A 385 9.54 -1.73 -8.31
CA HIS A 385 8.44 -1.30 -7.46
C HIS A 385 8.52 0.21 -7.13
N GLY A 386 9.72 0.69 -6.81
CA GLY A 386 9.98 2.04 -6.29
C GLY A 386 9.82 2.13 -4.76
N ILE A 387 10.45 3.14 -4.16
CA ILE A 387 10.35 3.42 -2.73
C ILE A 387 9.87 4.86 -2.57
N ALA A 388 8.63 5.01 -2.10
CA ALA A 388 8.03 6.29 -1.79
C ALA A 388 6.97 6.12 -0.70
N GLY A 389 6.88 7.06 0.24
CA GLY A 389 5.93 6.95 1.34
C GLY A 389 6.20 7.95 2.45
N ARG A 390 5.67 7.67 3.63
CA ARG A 390 5.83 8.54 4.80
C ARG A 390 7.06 8.12 5.60
N GLY A 391 8.00 9.03 5.79
CA GLY A 391 9.15 8.85 6.68
C GLY A 391 8.88 9.44 8.07
N VAL A 392 9.53 8.88 9.08
CA VAL A 392 9.59 9.42 10.45
C VAL A 392 11.02 9.41 10.96
N LEU A 393 11.48 10.55 11.48
CA LEU A 393 12.81 10.65 12.11
C LEU A 393 12.70 10.64 13.64
N LEU A 394 13.47 9.77 14.29
CA LEU A 394 13.82 9.89 15.70
C LEU A 394 15.26 10.40 15.82
N ASP A 395 15.41 11.67 16.18
CA ASP A 395 16.69 12.33 16.44
C ASP A 395 17.15 12.04 17.88
N TYR A 396 17.56 10.78 18.09
CA TYR A 396 18.07 10.34 19.38
C TYR A 396 19.32 11.12 19.81
N ARG A 397 20.22 11.44 18.87
CA ARG A 397 21.41 12.23 19.16
C ARG A 397 21.07 13.65 19.63
N GLY A 398 20.12 14.35 18.99
CA GLY A 398 19.64 15.65 19.44
C GLY A 398 18.94 15.59 20.80
N TYR A 399 18.14 14.54 21.03
CA TYR A 399 17.54 14.26 22.33
C TYR A 399 18.60 14.04 23.42
N ALA A 400 19.63 13.24 23.15
CA ALA A 400 20.70 12.95 24.09
C ALA A 400 21.45 14.22 24.50
N HIS A 401 21.82 15.08 23.54
CA HIS A 401 22.41 16.40 23.80
C HIS A 401 21.52 17.25 24.73
N LYS A 402 20.21 17.31 24.44
CA LYS A 402 19.24 18.09 25.24
C LYS A 402 19.09 17.56 26.67
N LYS A 403 19.25 16.25 26.88
CA LYS A 403 19.14 15.61 28.21
C LYS A 403 20.47 15.45 28.93
N GLY A 404 21.59 15.80 28.30
CA GLY A 404 22.93 15.60 28.86
C GLY A 404 23.34 14.12 28.94
N ILE A 405 22.81 13.28 28.04
CA ILE A 405 23.20 11.88 27.90
C ILE A 405 24.46 11.84 27.02
N ASN A 406 25.56 11.34 27.58
CA ASN A 406 26.85 11.28 26.90
C ASN A 406 27.16 9.84 26.46
N TYR A 407 27.34 9.65 25.16
CA TYR A 407 27.87 8.42 24.55
C TYR A 407 28.73 8.77 23.32
N ASP A 408 29.66 7.88 22.98
CA ASP A 408 30.43 7.97 21.73
C ASP A 408 29.75 7.14 20.64
N PRO A 409 29.32 7.74 19.52
CA PRO A 409 28.77 6.99 18.38
C PRO A 409 29.73 5.96 17.76
N TYR A 410 31.03 6.06 18.04
CA TYR A 410 32.08 5.13 17.62
C TYR A 410 32.45 4.10 18.70
N ASP A 411 31.62 3.97 19.72
CA ASP A 411 31.71 2.96 20.77
C ASP A 411 30.36 2.23 20.90
N TYR A 412 30.33 1.08 21.57
CA TYR A 412 29.13 0.32 21.85
C TYR A 412 28.20 1.15 22.74
N TYR A 413 27.04 1.50 22.20
CA TYR A 413 25.96 2.11 22.96
C TYR A 413 24.61 1.57 22.46
N PRO A 414 23.91 0.75 23.27
CA PRO A 414 22.64 0.14 22.89
C PRO A 414 21.48 1.08 23.18
N ILE A 415 21.01 1.80 22.16
CA ILE A 415 19.85 2.70 22.27
C ILE A 415 18.59 1.84 22.49
N SER A 416 18.05 1.87 23.71
CA SER A 416 16.91 1.06 24.11
C SER A 416 15.58 1.56 23.54
N TRP A 417 14.55 0.70 23.53
CA TRP A 417 13.20 1.11 23.14
C TRP A 417 12.68 2.23 24.06
N GLN A 418 12.96 2.13 25.36
CA GLN A 418 12.52 3.12 26.34
C GLN A 418 13.13 4.50 26.05
N GLU A 419 14.40 4.56 25.66
CA GLU A 419 15.07 5.79 25.27
C GLU A 419 14.48 6.38 23.99
N LEU A 420 14.22 5.56 22.97
CA LEU A 420 13.53 5.99 21.75
C LEU A 420 12.11 6.48 22.04
N TYR A 421 11.41 5.84 22.98
CA TYR A 421 10.08 6.28 23.42
C TYR A 421 10.13 7.66 24.07
N GLN A 422 11.13 7.93 24.92
CA GLN A 422 11.33 9.26 25.48
C GLN A 422 11.76 10.30 24.43
N CYS A 423 12.60 9.91 23.48
CA CYS A 423 12.96 10.74 22.32
C CYS A 423 11.70 11.12 21.52
N GLY A 424 10.87 10.15 21.16
CA GLY A 424 9.58 10.37 20.51
C GLY A 424 8.70 11.34 21.29
N LYS A 425 8.55 11.15 22.61
CA LYS A 425 7.80 12.10 23.45
C LYS A 425 8.36 13.52 23.44
N ASP A 426 9.68 13.67 23.49
CA ASP A 426 10.34 14.98 23.43
C ASP A 426 10.12 15.67 22.08
N GLN A 427 9.99 14.87 21.01
CA GLN A 427 9.63 15.30 19.66
C GLN A 427 8.12 15.51 19.45
N GLY A 428 7.27 15.15 20.42
CA GLY A 428 5.81 15.21 20.31
C GLY A 428 5.19 14.08 19.48
N ILE A 429 5.83 12.92 19.41
CA ILE A 429 5.38 11.72 18.68
C ILE A 429 5.18 10.57 19.67
N ASP A 430 4.07 9.85 19.56
CA ASP A 430 3.92 8.53 20.17
C ASP A 430 4.40 7.45 19.19
N ILE A 431 5.60 6.92 19.41
CA ILE A 431 6.24 5.97 18.49
C ILE A 431 5.57 4.59 18.46
N ARG A 432 4.53 4.35 19.26
CA ARG A 432 3.78 3.08 19.22
C ARG A 432 3.01 2.94 17.90
N PRO A 433 2.65 1.72 17.48
CA PRO A 433 1.81 1.53 16.30
C PRO A 433 0.45 2.18 16.50
N ALA A 434 -0.15 2.67 15.40
CA ALA A 434 -1.48 3.28 15.40
C ALA A 434 -2.57 2.33 15.93
N ALA A 435 -2.41 1.02 15.74
CA ALA A 435 -3.28 -0.01 16.31
C ALA A 435 -3.29 -0.03 17.85
N GLN A 436 -2.26 0.54 18.49
CA GLN A 436 -2.13 0.71 19.95
C GLN A 436 -2.34 2.17 20.40
N GLY A 437 -2.83 3.03 19.50
CA GLY A 437 -3.08 4.44 19.77
C GLY A 437 -1.86 5.36 19.62
N GLY A 438 -0.76 4.89 19.04
CA GLY A 438 0.37 5.75 18.67
C GLY A 438 0.24 6.37 17.27
N ASP A 439 1.30 7.01 16.80
CA ASP A 439 1.32 7.82 15.57
C ASP A 439 1.89 7.08 14.35
N ILE A 440 2.55 5.94 14.57
CA ILE A 440 3.20 5.16 13.53
C ILE A 440 2.15 4.39 12.73
N LYS A 441 2.13 4.62 11.42
CA LYS A 441 1.21 3.94 10.50
C LYS A 441 1.94 2.84 9.76
N TYR A 442 1.18 1.83 9.35
CA TYR A 442 1.70 0.76 8.49
C TYR A 442 2.30 1.33 7.21
N GLY A 443 3.49 0.86 6.87
CA GLY A 443 4.25 1.32 5.72
C GLY A 443 5.05 2.61 5.96
N ASP A 444 5.08 3.16 7.19
CA ASP A 444 6.02 4.24 7.51
C ASP A 444 7.47 3.73 7.37
N MET A 445 8.39 4.64 7.03
CA MET A 445 9.82 4.37 6.95
C MET A 445 10.52 5.05 8.13
N LEU A 446 11.20 4.25 8.96
CA LEU A 446 11.85 4.74 10.18
C LEU A 446 13.27 5.20 9.89
N PHE A 447 13.64 6.37 10.42
CA PHE A 447 14.99 6.91 10.40
C PHE A 447 15.44 7.18 11.84
N ILE A 448 16.62 6.72 12.20
CA ILE A 448 17.21 6.92 13.53
C ILE A 448 18.53 7.67 13.37
N ARG A 449 18.64 8.84 14.00
CA ARG A 449 19.92 9.57 14.09
C ARG A 449 20.61 9.24 15.41
N SER A 450 21.61 8.36 15.37
CA SER A 450 22.49 8.00 16.50
C SER A 450 23.76 8.87 16.56
N GLY A 451 23.98 9.75 15.58
CA GLY A 451 25.02 10.79 15.63
C GLY A 451 26.37 10.34 15.11
N TRP A 452 26.45 9.23 14.38
CA TRP A 452 27.71 8.79 13.79
C TRP A 452 28.26 9.83 12.81
N LYS A 453 27.41 10.43 11.99
CA LYS A 453 27.82 11.46 11.02
C LYS A 453 28.29 12.74 11.71
N GLU A 454 27.58 13.22 12.72
CA GLU A 454 28.01 14.32 13.59
C GLU A 454 29.42 14.05 14.14
N ALA A 455 29.65 12.86 14.71
CA ALA A 455 30.94 12.47 15.26
C ALA A 455 32.01 12.28 14.18
N TYR A 456 31.64 11.78 12.99
CA TYR A 456 32.53 11.66 11.84
C TYR A 456 33.11 13.05 11.52
N ASP A 457 32.26 14.06 11.34
CA ASP A 457 32.68 15.42 10.96
C ASP A 457 33.64 16.08 11.97
N MET A 458 33.55 15.71 13.24
CA MET A 458 34.41 16.24 14.32
C MET A 458 35.75 15.51 14.46
N LYS A 459 35.89 14.29 13.93
CA LYS A 459 37.12 13.49 14.05
C LYS A 459 38.11 13.78 12.91
N SER A 460 39.40 13.57 13.18
CA SER A 460 40.45 13.61 12.15
C SER A 460 40.35 12.39 11.22
N ASP A 461 40.92 12.48 10.01
CA ASP A 461 40.95 11.35 9.08
C ASP A 461 41.67 10.11 9.63
N ASP A 462 42.70 10.32 10.47
CA ASP A 462 43.43 9.25 11.16
C ASP A 462 42.56 8.57 12.22
N ASP A 463 41.82 9.34 13.03
CA ASP A 463 40.90 8.78 14.03
C ASP A 463 39.72 8.03 13.39
N ARG A 464 39.16 8.57 12.30
CA ARG A 464 38.12 7.89 11.49
C ARG A 464 38.63 6.55 10.97
N SER A 465 39.82 6.56 10.37
CA SER A 465 40.44 5.35 9.80
C SER A 465 40.76 4.32 10.86
N LYS A 466 41.34 4.73 12.01
CA LYS A 466 41.61 3.85 13.14
C LYS A 466 40.34 3.18 13.67
N ALA A 467 39.23 3.92 13.75
CA ALA A 467 37.97 3.34 14.19
C ALA A 467 37.37 2.38 13.16
N ALA A 468 37.41 2.73 11.87
CA ALA A 468 36.91 1.87 10.79
C ALA A 468 37.77 0.60 10.58
N LEU A 469 39.06 0.62 10.95
CA LEU A 469 40.00 -0.48 10.79
C LEU A 469 40.16 -1.37 12.05
N ARG A 470 39.32 -1.20 13.09
CA ARG A 470 39.35 -2.10 14.26
C ARG A 470 39.18 -3.56 13.83
N HIS A 471 40.05 -4.43 14.33
CA HIS A 471 40.05 -5.86 14.00
C HIS A 471 38.89 -6.59 14.69
N GLY A 472 38.19 -7.44 13.96
CA GLY A 472 37.12 -8.27 14.50
C GLY A 472 35.75 -7.78 14.06
N THR A 473 34.93 -8.71 13.55
CA THR A 473 33.53 -8.46 13.20
C THR A 473 32.63 -8.52 14.44
N GLY A 474 33.13 -8.86 15.63
CA GLY A 474 32.27 -9.09 16.80
C GLY A 474 31.50 -10.42 16.79
N LEU A 475 31.60 -11.22 15.71
CA LEU A 475 30.98 -12.55 15.61
C LEU A 475 31.59 -13.59 16.57
N ASP A 476 32.80 -13.36 17.06
CA ASP A 476 33.54 -14.29 17.93
C ASP A 476 33.78 -13.73 19.35
N GLY A 477 33.06 -12.68 19.76
CA GLY A 477 33.28 -12.01 21.05
C GLY A 477 34.56 -11.16 21.09
N GLU A 478 35.17 -10.88 19.95
CA GLU A 478 36.28 -9.95 19.81
C GLU A 478 35.83 -8.49 19.97
N ASP A 479 36.63 -7.70 20.69
CA ASP A 479 36.41 -6.26 20.88
C ASP A 479 36.89 -5.47 19.64
N GLY A 480 36.16 -5.65 18.54
CA GLY A 480 36.53 -5.15 17.21
C GLY A 480 35.83 -3.88 16.78
N GLN A 481 35.08 -3.95 15.69
CA GLN A 481 34.19 -2.84 15.28
C GLN A 481 33.25 -2.48 16.43
N ARG A 482 33.00 -1.19 16.67
CA ARG A 482 32.05 -0.75 17.72
C ARG A 482 31.30 0.48 17.27
N TYR A 483 29.98 0.44 17.39
CA TYR A 483 29.10 1.53 16.95
C TYR A 483 27.88 1.61 17.86
N ALA A 484 27.40 2.85 18.08
CA ALA A 484 26.12 3.10 18.71
C ALA A 484 25.00 2.79 17.71
N GLY A 485 23.93 2.16 18.18
CA GLY A 485 22.79 1.78 17.36
C GLY A 485 21.65 1.26 18.20
N LEU A 486 20.63 0.66 17.56
CA LEU A 486 19.50 0.10 18.30
C LEU A 486 19.95 -1.08 19.15
N SER A 487 19.46 -1.16 20.38
CA SER A 487 19.62 -2.36 21.18
C SER A 487 18.86 -3.53 20.55
N GLN A 488 19.37 -4.74 20.76
CA GLN A 488 18.78 -5.99 20.31
C GLN A 488 17.68 -6.50 21.26
N GLU A 489 17.14 -5.66 22.15
CA GLU A 489 16.17 -6.12 23.15
C GLU A 489 14.83 -6.54 22.50
N GLN A 490 14.11 -7.46 23.17
CA GLN A 490 12.83 -7.97 22.66
C GLN A 490 11.79 -6.87 22.42
N ASN A 491 11.85 -5.77 23.16
CA ASN A 491 10.96 -4.62 22.99
C ASN A 491 11.21 -3.90 21.66
N ILE A 492 12.48 -3.81 21.22
CA ILE A 492 12.83 -3.27 19.91
C ILE A 492 12.31 -4.20 18.82
N LEU A 493 12.50 -5.51 18.95
CA LEU A 493 11.97 -6.49 17.98
C LEU A 493 10.44 -6.41 17.87
N ASP A 494 9.73 -6.41 19.00
CA ASP A 494 8.27 -6.25 19.06
C ASP A 494 7.86 -4.93 18.40
N TRP A 495 8.53 -3.82 18.73
CA TRP A 495 8.20 -2.50 18.19
C TRP A 495 8.43 -2.38 16.68
N LEU A 496 9.61 -2.78 16.19
CA LEU A 496 9.93 -2.75 14.76
C LEU A 496 8.98 -3.64 13.96
N HIS A 497 8.64 -4.81 14.51
CA HIS A 497 7.73 -5.71 13.84
C HIS A 497 6.30 -5.15 13.83
N ASP A 498 5.75 -4.80 15.00
CA ASP A 498 4.34 -4.45 15.20
C ASP A 498 3.95 -3.08 14.62
N CYS A 499 4.93 -2.21 14.41
CA CYS A 499 4.75 -0.98 13.62
C CYS A 499 4.59 -1.25 12.12
N TYR A 500 5.04 -2.41 11.62
CA TYR A 500 5.05 -2.72 10.20
C TYR A 500 5.68 -1.60 9.35
N PHE A 501 6.89 -1.19 9.75
CA PHE A 501 7.67 -0.25 8.96
C PHE A 501 7.97 -0.85 7.57
N ALA A 502 7.82 -0.06 6.50
CA ALA A 502 8.20 -0.48 5.16
C ALA A 502 9.71 -0.62 5.01
N SER A 503 10.48 0.18 5.76
CA SER A 503 11.94 0.10 5.87
C SER A 503 12.40 0.74 7.18
N VAL A 504 13.62 0.43 7.60
CA VAL A 504 14.28 1.09 8.74
C VAL A 504 15.67 1.54 8.31
N ALA A 505 16.15 2.66 8.84
CA ALA A 505 17.43 3.22 8.47
C ALA A 505 18.11 4.00 9.61
N GLY A 506 19.44 3.98 9.62
CA GLY A 506 20.27 4.73 10.57
C GLY A 506 21.40 5.49 9.91
N ASP A 507 22.08 6.36 10.67
CA ASP A 507 23.24 7.14 10.22
C ASP A 507 24.60 6.49 10.54
N ALA A 508 24.61 5.33 11.22
CA ALA A 508 25.82 4.60 11.56
C ALA A 508 26.18 3.49 10.54
N PRO A 509 27.43 2.98 10.54
CA PRO A 509 27.86 1.85 9.72
C PRO A 509 27.19 0.52 10.06
N SER A 510 26.54 0.43 11.22
CA SER A 510 25.63 -0.65 11.59
C SER A 510 24.33 -0.05 12.12
N PHE A 511 23.17 -0.57 11.73
CA PHE A 511 21.89 -0.10 12.27
C PHE A 511 21.69 -0.46 13.76
N GLU A 512 22.07 -1.68 14.14
CA GLU A 512 22.09 -2.14 15.52
C GLU A 512 23.37 -1.71 16.24
N ALA A 513 23.32 -1.65 17.56
CA ALA A 513 24.51 -1.46 18.37
C ALA A 513 25.48 -2.61 18.13
N TRP A 514 26.76 -2.28 17.94
CA TRP A 514 27.75 -3.25 17.53
C TRP A 514 28.94 -3.26 18.50
N PRO A 515 29.49 -4.44 18.87
CA PRO A 515 29.02 -5.79 18.49
C PRO A 515 27.66 -6.14 19.13
N SER A 516 26.97 -7.16 18.60
CA SER A 516 25.80 -7.72 19.30
C SER A 516 26.26 -8.45 20.56
N HIS A 517 25.50 -8.30 21.64
CA HIS A 517 25.67 -9.06 22.89
C HIS A 517 24.59 -10.13 23.06
N GLU A 518 23.77 -10.35 22.04
CA GLU A 518 22.78 -11.42 21.95
C GLU A 518 23.29 -12.52 20.98
N ASP A 519 22.68 -13.70 21.01
CA ASP A 519 23.01 -14.82 20.11
C ASP A 519 22.49 -14.61 18.66
N TYR A 520 22.04 -13.41 18.33
CA TYR A 520 21.48 -13.01 17.04
C TYR A 520 21.79 -11.54 16.73
N HIS A 521 21.54 -11.17 15.47
CA HIS A 521 21.60 -9.79 15.00
C HIS A 521 20.20 -9.28 14.63
N LEU A 522 19.93 -7.98 14.80
CA LEU A 522 18.72 -7.36 14.25
C LEU A 522 18.66 -7.55 12.72
N HIS A 523 19.81 -7.58 12.05
CA HIS A 523 19.90 -7.85 10.61
C HIS A 523 19.15 -9.13 10.18
N GLU A 524 19.22 -10.20 10.98
CA GLU A 524 18.55 -11.48 10.67
C GLU A 524 17.03 -11.32 10.67
N TYR A 525 16.52 -10.63 11.68
CA TYR A 525 15.09 -10.36 11.83
C TYR A 525 14.61 -9.42 10.72
N ILE A 526 15.30 -8.30 10.54
CA ILE A 526 14.94 -7.24 9.59
C ILE A 526 14.96 -7.79 8.16
N LEU A 527 16.08 -8.36 7.71
CA LEU A 527 16.26 -8.74 6.30
C LEU A 527 15.70 -10.13 6.01
N ALA A 528 16.17 -11.16 6.73
CA ALA A 528 15.87 -12.55 6.38
C ALA A 528 14.49 -13.01 6.86
N LEU A 529 14.11 -12.67 8.10
CA LEU A 529 12.83 -13.14 8.66
C LEU A 529 11.65 -12.28 8.20
N TRP A 530 11.77 -10.95 8.21
CA TRP A 530 10.63 -10.06 7.94
C TRP A 530 10.60 -9.47 6.54
N GLY A 531 11.69 -9.57 5.77
CA GLY A 531 11.78 -8.93 4.46
C GLY A 531 11.62 -7.41 4.55
N MET A 532 12.28 -6.77 5.51
CA MET A 532 12.25 -5.32 5.71
C MET A 532 13.57 -4.70 5.26
N PRO A 533 13.58 -3.80 4.25
CA PRO A 533 14.77 -3.06 3.86
C PRO A 533 15.47 -2.35 5.02
N LEU A 534 16.80 -2.42 5.03
CA LEU A 534 17.67 -1.86 6.07
C LEU A 534 18.62 -0.83 5.46
N GLY A 535 18.62 0.39 5.97
CA GLY A 535 19.46 1.49 5.50
C GLY A 535 20.56 1.84 6.50
N GLU A 536 21.77 2.07 6.01
CA GLU A 536 22.93 2.42 6.84
C GLU A 536 23.66 3.64 6.31
N MET A 537 24.32 4.37 7.21
CA MET A 537 25.09 5.58 6.90
C MET A 537 24.31 6.65 6.13
N LEU A 538 23.02 6.86 6.43
CA LEU A 538 22.27 7.99 5.88
C LEU A 538 22.78 9.30 6.50
N ASP A 539 22.91 10.35 5.70
CA ASP A 539 23.18 11.70 6.22
C ASP A 539 21.88 12.31 6.76
N LEU A 540 21.68 12.18 8.07
CA LEU A 540 20.48 12.66 8.77
C LEU A 540 20.68 14.05 9.40
N GLU A 541 21.84 14.70 9.25
CA GLU A 541 22.15 15.96 9.93
C GLU A 541 21.23 17.10 9.48
N LYS A 542 21.16 17.31 8.15
CA LYS A 542 20.28 18.34 7.57
C LYS A 542 18.80 17.99 7.79
N LEU A 543 18.45 16.70 7.77
CA LEU A 543 17.08 16.26 8.01
C LEU A 543 16.65 16.58 9.45
N ALA A 544 17.48 16.23 10.44
CA ALA A 544 17.23 16.55 11.85
C ALA A 544 17.14 18.06 12.11
N GLN A 545 18.01 18.86 11.47
CA GLN A 545 17.90 20.32 11.51
C GLN A 545 16.54 20.79 10.97
N THR A 546 16.16 20.33 9.78
CA THR A 546 14.90 20.72 9.11
C THR A 546 13.67 20.32 9.94
N CYS A 547 13.68 19.11 10.52
CA CYS A 547 12.63 18.64 11.42
C CYS A 547 12.44 19.55 12.64
N ARG A 548 13.55 19.97 13.27
CA ARG A 548 13.54 20.87 14.43
C ARG A 548 13.02 22.26 14.06
N GLU A 549 13.50 22.83 12.97
CA GLU A 549 13.09 24.16 12.48
C GLU A 549 11.59 24.21 12.16
N LYS A 550 11.05 23.12 11.58
CA LYS A 550 9.62 23.02 11.23
C LYS A 550 8.75 22.48 12.36
N ASN A 551 9.35 22.00 13.45
CA ASN A 551 8.68 21.21 14.49
C ASN A 551 7.83 20.07 13.89
N ARG A 552 8.39 19.35 12.91
CA ARG A 552 7.74 18.26 12.17
C ARG A 552 8.72 17.13 11.95
N TRP A 553 8.37 15.95 12.40
CA TRP A 553 9.23 14.76 12.36
C TRP A 553 8.75 13.70 11.37
N PHE A 554 7.60 13.94 10.73
CA PHE A 554 7.09 13.18 9.61
C PHE A 554 7.27 13.97 8.32
N PHE A 555 7.66 13.29 7.26
CA PHE A 555 7.94 13.86 5.94
C PHE A 555 7.58 12.85 4.85
N PHE A 556 7.45 13.31 3.62
CA PHE A 556 7.42 12.39 2.48
C PHE A 556 8.85 11.96 2.19
N PHE A 557 9.09 10.68 1.96
CA PHE A 557 10.40 10.17 1.58
C PHE A 557 10.31 9.40 0.28
N SER A 558 11.30 9.56 -0.58
CA SER A 558 11.49 8.74 -1.77
C SER A 558 12.94 8.32 -1.92
N SER A 559 13.13 7.12 -2.46
CA SER A 559 14.43 6.52 -2.73
C SER A 559 14.36 5.77 -4.06
N ALA A 560 15.45 5.83 -4.83
CA ALA A 560 15.57 5.18 -6.12
C ALA A 560 16.81 4.28 -6.14
N PRO A 561 16.71 3.03 -5.66
CA PRO A 561 17.81 2.08 -5.73
C PRO A 561 18.16 1.75 -7.18
N ALA A 562 19.40 1.32 -7.42
CA ALA A 562 19.87 0.93 -8.73
C ALA A 562 19.09 -0.28 -9.26
N ASN A 563 18.63 -0.20 -10.50
CA ASN A 563 18.09 -1.35 -11.22
C ASN A 563 19.25 -2.28 -11.65
N CYS A 564 19.73 -3.09 -10.71
CA CYS A 564 20.85 -4.00 -10.89
C CYS A 564 20.38 -5.46 -10.72
N PRO A 565 20.09 -6.18 -11.82
CA PRO A 565 19.71 -7.58 -11.78
C PRO A 565 20.80 -8.44 -11.12
N GLY A 566 20.41 -9.25 -10.14
CA GLY A 566 21.33 -10.03 -9.30
C GLY A 566 21.97 -9.26 -8.13
N GLY A 567 21.77 -7.93 -8.04
CA GLY A 567 22.39 -7.08 -7.01
C GLY A 567 21.96 -7.42 -5.58
N VAL A 568 22.90 -7.27 -4.65
CA VAL A 568 22.74 -7.56 -3.21
C VAL A 568 22.21 -6.36 -2.42
N GLY A 569 22.60 -5.15 -2.81
CA GLY A 569 22.21 -3.89 -2.18
C GLY A 569 22.37 -2.75 -3.18
N SER A 570 22.08 -1.53 -2.74
CA SER A 570 22.16 -0.31 -3.56
C SER A 570 22.47 0.88 -2.68
N HIS A 571 22.94 1.99 -3.24
CA HIS A 571 22.84 3.28 -2.54
C HIS A 571 21.38 3.61 -2.26
N VAL A 572 21.12 4.32 -1.15
CA VAL A 572 19.77 4.79 -0.82
C VAL A 572 19.26 5.72 -1.90
N ASN A 573 20.08 6.66 -2.38
CA ASN A 573 19.64 7.73 -3.28
C ASN A 573 18.32 8.36 -2.78
N GLY A 574 18.33 8.71 -1.49
CA GLY A 574 17.14 9.07 -0.72
C GLY A 574 16.93 10.58 -0.64
N THR A 575 15.66 10.98 -0.57
CA THR A 575 15.25 12.37 -0.44
C THR A 575 14.02 12.48 0.45
N ALA A 576 14.10 13.30 1.50
CA ALA A 576 12.96 13.73 2.29
C ALA A 576 12.38 15.04 1.74
N VAL A 577 11.05 15.19 1.77
CA VAL A 577 10.31 16.35 1.27
C VAL A 577 9.26 16.79 2.29
N PHE A 578 9.26 18.08 2.65
CA PHE A 578 8.45 18.68 3.73
C PHE A 578 7.33 19.58 3.27
#